data_AF-A0A5S3PFS6-F1
#
_entry.id   AF-A0A5S3PFS6-F1
#
_cell.length_a   1.000
_cell.length_b   1.000
_cell.length_c   1.000
_cell.angle_alpha   90.00
_cell.angle_beta   90.00
_cell.angle_gamma   90.00
#
_symmetry.space_group_name_H-M   'P 1'
#
loop_
_entity.id
_entity.type
_entity.pdbx_description
1 polymer ?
#
loop_
_entity_poly.entity_id
_entity_poly.type
_entity_poly.pdbx_seq_one_letter_code
_entity_poly.pdbx_strand_id
1 'polypeptide(L)' 'MSLDDKLGAGADDLYSALMAAHEGLSEAQSQALNARLVLILANEVGDLDRLRALIDAARSPRP' A
#
# COMPACT_ATOMS: atom_id res chain seq x y z
N MET A 1 -2.68 9.35 -14.87
CA MET A 1 -1.60 8.37 -14.74
C MET A 1 -2.27 7.05 -14.39
N SER A 2 -2.41 6.14 -15.35
CA SER A 2 -3.00 4.82 -15.09
C SER A 2 -2.04 4.08 -14.15
N LEU A 3 -2.49 3.76 -12.94
CA LEU A 3 -1.84 2.75 -12.12
C LEU A 3 -2.19 1.41 -12.80
N ASP A 4 -1.45 1.09 -13.86
CA ASP A 4 -1.56 -0.21 -14.50
C ASP A 4 -1.29 -1.27 -13.42
N ASP A 5 -2.15 -2.27 -13.36
CA ASP A 5 -2.10 -3.32 -12.35
C ASP A 5 -0.85 -4.17 -12.58
N LYS A 6 0.27 -3.75 -11.96
CA LYS A 6 1.60 -4.32 -12.22
C LYS A 6 1.76 -5.74 -11.68
N LEU A 7 0.84 -6.18 -10.83
CA LEU A 7 1.00 -7.40 -10.05
C LEU A 7 0.36 -8.63 -10.71
N GLY A 8 -0.69 -8.49 -11.52
CA GLY A 8 -1.34 -9.63 -12.18
C GLY A 8 -1.66 -10.74 -11.17
N ALA A 9 -1.24 -11.99 -11.43
CA ALA A 9 -1.41 -13.12 -10.50
C ALA A 9 -0.72 -12.91 -9.12
N GLY A 10 0.32 -12.08 -9.04
CA GLY A 10 0.98 -11.73 -7.78
C GLY A 10 0.17 -10.79 -6.90
N ALA A 11 -0.95 -10.23 -7.41
CA ALA A 11 -1.85 -9.40 -6.62
C ALA A 11 -2.57 -10.25 -5.55
N ASP A 12 -2.96 -11.48 -5.93
CA ASP A 12 -3.63 -12.41 -5.02
C ASP A 12 -2.68 -12.86 -3.90
N ASP A 13 -1.44 -13.24 -4.25
CA ASP A 13 -0.43 -13.64 -3.26
C ASP A 13 -0.10 -12.50 -2.27
N LEU A 14 0.03 -11.25 -2.77
CA LEU A 14 0.24 -10.09 -1.93
C LEU A 14 -0.95 -9.84 -1.01
N TYR A 15 -2.18 -9.95 -1.52
CA TYR A 15 -3.39 -9.78 -0.73
C TYR A 15 -3.47 -10.83 0.38
N SER A 16 -3.21 -12.11 0.05
CA SER A 16 -3.14 -13.19 1.04
C SER A 16 -2.09 -12.92 2.12
N ALA A 17 -0.88 -12.49 1.75
CA ALA A 17 0.16 -12.15 2.70
C ALA A 17 -0.23 -10.96 3.61
N LEU A 18 -0.89 -9.95 3.05
CA LEU A 18 -1.38 -8.80 3.82
C LEU A 18 -2.47 -9.23 4.80
N MET A 19 -3.45 -10.03 4.37
CA MET A 19 -4.51 -10.53 5.26
C MET A 19 -3.95 -11.39 6.38
N ALA A 20 -3.02 -12.28 6.09
CA ALA A 20 -2.34 -13.08 7.10
C ALA A 20 -1.60 -12.20 8.13
N ALA A 21 -1.00 -11.09 7.70
CA ALA A 21 -0.34 -10.15 8.59
C ALA A 21 -1.30 -9.42 9.56
N HIS A 22 -2.60 -9.37 9.23
CA HIS A 22 -3.64 -8.78 10.09
C HIS A 22 -4.28 -9.77 11.06
N GLU A 23 -4.03 -11.08 10.94
CA GLU A 23 -4.66 -12.09 11.79
C GLU A 23 -4.34 -11.88 13.28
N GLY A 24 -5.38 -11.88 14.12
CA GLY A 24 -5.25 -11.70 15.57
C GLY A 24 -4.97 -10.26 16.02
N LEU A 25 -4.87 -9.29 15.10
CA LEU A 25 -4.73 -7.88 15.44
C LEU A 25 -6.10 -7.23 15.72
N SER A 26 -6.14 -6.35 16.72
CA SER A 26 -7.22 -5.38 16.85
C SER A 26 -7.23 -4.38 15.69
N GLU A 27 -8.32 -3.65 15.53
CA GLU A 27 -8.44 -2.60 14.51
C GLU A 27 -7.31 -1.55 14.61
N ALA A 28 -7.01 -1.08 15.83
CA ALA A 28 -5.94 -0.11 16.05
C ALA A 28 -4.55 -0.68 15.68
N GLN A 29 -4.29 -1.95 15.98
CA GLN A 29 -3.04 -2.61 15.59
C GLN A 29 -2.96 -2.80 14.07
N SER A 30 -4.06 -3.16 13.42
CA SER A 30 -4.15 -3.27 11.96
C SER A 30 -3.89 -1.93 11.27
N GLN A 31 -4.45 -0.83 11.79
CA GLN A 31 -4.16 0.52 11.28
C GLN A 31 -2.67 0.89 11.47
N ALA A 32 -2.08 0.55 12.62
CA ALA A 32 -0.66 0.78 12.88
C ALA A 32 0.25 -0.04 11.96
N LEU A 33 -0.12 -1.29 11.65
CA LEU A 33 0.57 -2.13 10.68
C LEU A 33 0.56 -1.47 9.29
N ASN A 34 -0.61 -1.04 8.82
CA ASN A 34 -0.75 -0.37 7.52
C ASN A 34 0.08 0.91 7.44
N ALA A 35 0.06 1.74 8.49
CA ALA A 35 0.88 2.95 8.54
C ALA A 35 2.38 2.63 8.45
N ARG A 36 2.88 1.61 9.17
CA ARG A 36 4.27 1.17 9.08
C ARG A 36 4.62 0.64 7.70
N LEU A 37 3.75 -0.17 7.10
CA LEU A 37 3.96 -0.71 5.76
C LEU A 37 4.10 0.42 4.73
N VAL A 38 3.22 1.43 4.78
CA VAL A 38 3.31 2.61 3.89
C VAL A 38 4.64 3.34 4.07
N LEU A 39 5.11 3.53 5.31
CA LEU A 39 6.40 4.19 5.57
C LEU A 39 7.60 3.37 5.05
N ILE A 40 7.57 2.05 5.20
CA ILE A 40 8.61 1.16 4.66
C ILE A 40 8.62 1.25 3.14
N LEU A 41 7.45 1.14 2.48
CA LEU A 41 7.35 1.27 1.02
C LEU A 41 7.83 2.64 0.54
N ALA A 42 7.53 3.72 1.27
CA ALA A 42 8.01 5.04 0.95
C ALA A 42 9.55 5.13 1.03
N ASN A 43 10.15 4.49 2.04
CA ASN A 43 11.59 4.39 2.16
C ASN A 43 12.21 3.59 1.00
N GLU A 44 11.62 2.46 0.61
CA GLU A 44 12.10 1.65 -0.53
C GLU A 44 12.03 2.41 -1.86
N VAL A 45 11.03 3.29 -2.05
CA VAL A 45 10.92 4.14 -3.24
C VAL A 45 12.02 5.21 -3.28
N GLY A 46 12.36 5.82 -2.13
CA GLY A 46 13.50 6.74 -2.01
C GLY A 46 13.38 8.08 -2.78
N ASP A 47 12.22 8.40 -3.35
CA ASP A 47 11.98 9.58 -4.19
C ASP A 47 10.77 10.39 -3.69
N LEU A 48 11.04 11.56 -3.11
CA LEU A 48 10.03 12.42 -2.51
C LEU A 48 9.02 12.97 -3.52
N ASP A 49 9.46 13.34 -4.72
CA ASP A 49 8.57 13.92 -5.73
C ASP A 49 7.68 12.83 -6.34
N ARG A 50 8.22 11.62 -6.51
CA ARG A 50 7.41 10.45 -6.86
C ARG A 50 6.37 10.13 -5.78
N LEU A 51 6.74 10.17 -4.50
CA LEU A 51 5.82 9.91 -3.39
C LEU A 51 4.70 10.96 -3.33
N ARG A 52 5.01 12.24 -3.55
CA ARG A 52 3.99 13.30 -3.64
C ARG A 52 2.99 13.04 -4.77
N ALA A 53 3.48 12.69 -5.96
CA ALA A 53 2.60 12.36 -7.08
C ALA A 53 1.71 11.14 -6.80
N LEU A 54 2.22 10.12 -6.09
CA LEU A 54 1.43 8.96 -5.66
C LEU A 54 0.35 9.33 -4.63
N ILE A 55 0.67 10.20 -3.67
CA ILE A 55 -0.31 10.70 -2.68
C ILE A 55 -1.43 11.47 -3.38
N ASP A 56 -1.11 12.37 -4.31
CA ASP A 56 -2.11 13.13 -5.07
C ASP A 56 -2.98 12.21 -5.95
N ALA A 57 -2.38 11.18 -6.55
CA ALA A 57 -3.12 10.16 -7.29
C ALA A 57 -4.07 9.37 -6.38
N ALA A 58 -3.65 8.98 -5.17
CA ALA A 58 -4.48 8.25 -4.21
C ALA A 58 -5.64 9.08 -3.64
N ARG A 59 -5.51 10.41 -3.59
CA ARG A 59 -6.58 11.33 -3.17
C ARG A 59 -7.68 11.48 -4.21
N SER A 60 -7.39 11.19 -5.47
CA SER A 60 -8.36 11.25 -6.55
C SER A 60 -9.04 9.88 -6.65
N PRO A 61 -10.30 9.72 -6.18
CA PRO A 61 -11.00 8.46 -6.36
C PRO A 61 -11.03 8.14 -7.85
N ARG A 62 -10.65 6.92 -8.20
CA ARG A 62 -10.82 6.43 -9.57
C ARG A 62 -12.31 6.62 -9.94
N PRO A 63 -12.62 7.25 -11.10
CA PRO A 63 -14.01 7.43 -11.53
C PRO A 63 -14.72 6.09 -11.72
#